data_AF-A0A2E3ZVE2-F1
#
_entry.id   AF-A0A2E3ZVE2-F1
#
_cell.length_a   1.000
_cell.length_b   1.000
_cell.length_c   1.000
_cell.angle_alpha   90.00
_cell.angle_beta   90.00
_cell.angle_gamma   90.00
#
_symmetry.space_group_name_H-M   'P 1'
#
loop_
_entity.id
_entity.type
_entity.pdbx_description
1 polymer ?
#
loop_
_entity_poly.entity_id
_entity_poly.type
_entity_poly.pdbx_seq_one_letter_code
_entity_poly.pdbx_strand_id
1 'polypeptide(L)'
;MIKFFYLLKTFYSIIRIYLQTIYFKDKIFLIFYFPVKAYQENIIELINSINDKKLKIILTFNKSTSNEIKKYQNSFFLDFVYLRYIPFKNFFLKNIKFFLSSYLTYIYPPNSKNIYISHDIYDAPMINKKLEKKMFIRINKIDYIFAGSDVSKKYLYNQLKKYNENIKPKIFNTGYLKLDHVFNKIKLINKRKNESFGQTILIAPAYSLNYRKYNISKILIKLINFLIFNQKKIIIYR
;
A
#
# COMPACT_ATOMS: atom_id res chain seq x y z
N MET A 1 -3.10 19.59 11.93
CA MET A 1 -3.01 19.59 13.40
C MET A 1 -2.40 18.27 13.88
N ILE A 2 -1.21 18.32 14.48
CA ILE A 2 -0.54 17.15 15.07
C ILE A 2 -1.34 16.73 16.30
N LYS A 3 -1.77 15.47 16.36
CA LYS A 3 -2.43 14.93 17.55
C LYS A 3 -1.35 14.38 18.46
N PHE A 4 -1.04 15.10 19.53
CA PHE A 4 0.03 14.76 20.48
C PHE A 4 -0.05 13.31 20.97
N PHE A 5 -1.25 12.80 21.19
CA PHE A 5 -1.49 11.39 21.53
C PHE A 5 -0.92 10.38 20.51
N TYR A 6 -1.04 10.64 19.20
CA TYR A 6 -0.48 9.75 18.18
C TYR A 6 1.04 9.87 18.08
N LEU A 7 1.59 11.04 18.38
CA LEU A 7 3.04 11.21 18.50
C LEU A 7 3.58 10.36 19.65
N LEU A 8 2.96 10.42 20.84
CA LEU A 8 3.34 9.59 21.99
C LEU A 8 3.23 8.08 21.68
N LYS A 9 2.15 7.64 21.02
CA LYS A 9 2.01 6.23 20.59
C LYS A 9 3.09 5.79 19.61
N THR A 10 3.46 6.67 18.68
CA THR A 10 4.55 6.42 17.72
C THR A 10 5.88 6.32 18.45
N PHE A 11 6.14 7.21 19.41
CA PHE A 11 7.34 7.19 20.24
C PHE A 11 7.43 5.93 21.10
N TYR A 12 6.34 5.55 21.79
CA TYR A 12 6.31 4.31 22.56
C TYR A 12 6.57 3.07 21.68
N SER A 13 5.97 3.04 20.49
CA SER A 13 6.16 1.94 19.54
C SER A 13 7.58 1.86 19.01
N ILE A 14 8.25 2.98 18.72
CA ILE A 14 9.63 2.98 18.23
C ILE A 14 10.59 2.41 19.27
N ILE A 15 10.38 2.73 20.55
CA ILE A 15 11.18 2.20 21.66
C ILE A 15 10.95 0.68 21.78
N ARG A 16 9.71 0.22 21.73
CA ARG A 16 9.41 -1.23 21.80
C ARG A 16 10.02 -2.00 20.64
N ILE A 17 9.92 -1.47 19.43
CA ILE A 17 10.57 -2.07 18.25
C ILE A 17 12.08 -2.13 18.47
N TYR A 18 12.69 -1.06 18.94
CA TYR A 18 14.13 -1.02 19.22
C TYR A 18 14.54 -2.09 20.25
N LEU A 19 13.83 -2.19 21.38
CA LEU A 19 14.08 -3.21 22.40
C LEU A 19 13.95 -4.63 21.83
N GLN A 20 12.95 -4.89 20.99
CA GLN A 20 12.82 -6.18 20.30
C GLN A 20 14.02 -6.46 19.39
N THR A 21 14.54 -5.45 18.68
CA THR A 21 15.71 -5.62 17.82
C THR A 21 16.99 -5.91 18.59
N ILE A 22 17.11 -5.41 19.82
CA ILE A 22 18.23 -5.72 20.71
C ILE A 22 18.07 -7.12 21.31
N TYR A 23 16.86 -7.53 21.63
CA TYR A 23 16.61 -8.84 22.23
C TYR A 23 16.83 -10.00 21.23
N PHE A 24 16.39 -9.84 19.98
CA PHE A 24 16.56 -10.86 18.94
C PHE A 24 17.67 -10.48 17.94
N LYS A 25 18.92 -10.31 18.41
CA LYS A 25 20.04 -9.82 17.57
C LYS A 25 20.35 -10.68 16.34
N ASP A 26 20.10 -11.98 16.42
CA ASP A 26 20.38 -12.94 15.34
C ASP A 26 19.31 -12.92 14.22
N LYS A 27 18.24 -12.14 14.39
CA LYS A 27 17.16 -12.04 13.41
C LYS A 27 17.33 -10.85 12.49
N ILE A 28 16.90 -11.03 11.25
CA ILE A 28 16.80 -9.98 10.25
C ILE A 28 15.41 -9.34 10.37
N PHE A 29 15.38 -8.05 10.67
CA PHE A 29 14.12 -7.32 10.86
C PHE A 29 13.61 -6.72 9.56
N LEU A 30 12.35 -7.05 9.26
CA LEU A 30 11.60 -6.60 8.09
C LEU A 30 10.33 -5.88 8.56
N ILE A 31 10.20 -4.61 8.20
CA ILE A 31 8.97 -3.83 8.46
C ILE A 31 8.07 -3.85 7.23
N PHE A 32 6.81 -4.20 7.43
CA PHE A 32 5.72 -3.87 6.52
C PHE A 32 4.93 -2.69 7.07
N TYR A 33 4.81 -1.61 6.29
CA TYR A 33 4.05 -0.42 6.66
C TYR A 33 2.74 -0.33 5.90
N PHE A 34 1.65 -0.22 6.66
CA PHE A 34 0.26 -0.14 6.20
C PHE A 34 -0.31 1.26 6.45
N PRO A 35 -0.07 2.25 5.57
CA PRO A 35 -0.57 3.61 5.75
C PRO A 35 -2.04 3.80 5.38
N VAL A 36 -2.63 2.87 4.63
CA VAL A 36 -4.04 2.93 4.20
C VAL A 36 -4.69 1.55 4.21
N LYS A 37 -6.03 1.52 4.12
CA LYS A 37 -6.83 0.29 4.18
C LYS A 37 -6.72 -0.60 2.94
N ALA A 38 -6.31 -0.06 1.80
CA ALA A 38 -6.23 -0.80 0.56
C ALA A 38 -5.12 -1.88 0.60
N TYR A 39 -5.40 -3.06 0.05
CA TYR A 39 -4.47 -4.19 -0.15
C TYR A 39 -3.90 -4.83 1.11
N GLN A 40 -4.49 -4.57 2.27
CA GLN A 40 -3.99 -5.12 3.52
C GLN A 40 -4.08 -6.63 3.57
N GLU A 41 -5.23 -7.21 3.18
CA GLU A 41 -5.43 -8.67 3.18
C GLU A 41 -4.38 -9.37 2.32
N ASN A 42 -4.15 -8.87 1.11
CA ASN A 42 -3.17 -9.43 0.17
C ASN A 42 -1.75 -9.45 0.75
N ILE A 43 -1.34 -8.34 1.37
CA ILE A 43 0.00 -8.22 1.97
C ILE A 43 0.09 -9.11 3.21
N ILE A 44 -0.97 -9.23 4.01
CA ILE A 44 -1.00 -10.13 5.17
C ILE A 44 -0.91 -11.60 4.73
N GLU A 45 -1.62 -12.01 3.68
CA GLU A 45 -1.51 -13.35 3.11
C GLU A 45 -0.07 -13.64 2.65
N LEU A 46 0.56 -12.69 1.94
CA LEU A 46 1.97 -12.77 1.59
C LEU A 46 2.85 -12.94 2.83
N ILE A 47 2.66 -12.11 3.86
CA ILE A 47 3.43 -12.18 5.10
C ILE A 47 3.29 -13.54 5.77
N ASN A 48 2.08 -14.09 5.81
CA ASN A 48 1.81 -15.41 6.39
C ASN A 48 2.45 -16.54 5.58
N SER A 49 2.68 -16.34 4.28
CA SER A 49 3.37 -17.31 3.42
C SER A 49 4.90 -17.29 3.59
N ILE A 50 5.47 -16.22 4.16
CA ILE A 50 6.91 -16.10 4.40
C ILE A 50 7.28 -16.97 5.60
N ASN A 51 7.82 -18.16 5.33
CA ASN A 51 8.29 -19.09 6.36
C ASN A 51 9.83 -19.11 6.44
N ASP A 52 10.42 -18.01 6.91
CA ASP A 52 11.87 -17.94 7.18
C ASP A 52 12.12 -17.66 8.67
N LYS A 53 12.71 -18.64 9.36
CA LYS A 53 13.06 -18.54 10.79
C LYS A 53 14.07 -17.42 11.07
N LYS A 54 14.85 -16.96 10.10
CA LYS A 54 15.81 -15.85 10.26
C LYS A 54 15.11 -14.50 10.20
N LEU A 55 13.92 -14.40 9.60
CA LEU A 55 13.17 -13.16 9.49
C LEU A 55 12.31 -12.92 10.73
N LYS A 56 12.31 -11.68 11.21
CA LYS A 56 11.33 -11.17 12.16
C LYS A 56 10.53 -10.06 11.50
N ILE A 57 9.26 -10.35 11.24
CA ILE A 57 8.35 -9.42 10.57
C ILE A 57 7.66 -8.52 11.60
N ILE A 58 7.73 -7.22 11.36
CA ILE A 58 7.08 -6.19 12.15
C ILE A 58 6.04 -5.50 11.28
N LEU A 59 4.80 -5.44 11.77
CA LEU A 59 3.70 -4.77 11.09
C LEU A 59 3.54 -3.38 11.68
N THR A 60 3.59 -2.35 10.86
CA THR A 60 3.44 -0.96 11.32
C THR A 60 2.25 -0.31 10.67
N PHE A 61 1.45 0.40 11.46
CA PHE A 61 0.18 0.97 11.03
C PHE A 61 -0.03 2.37 11.62
N ASN A 62 -0.97 3.12 11.03
CA ASN A 62 -1.39 4.42 11.52
C ASN A 62 -2.86 4.38 11.97
N LYS A 63 -3.44 5.54 12.31
CA LYS A 63 -4.85 5.59 12.73
C LYS A 63 -5.79 4.96 11.71
N SER A 64 -5.57 5.20 10.42
CA SER A 64 -6.49 4.79 9.36
C SER A 64 -6.57 3.27 9.18
N THR A 65 -5.54 2.54 9.63
CA THR A 65 -5.38 1.10 9.44
C THR A 65 -5.35 0.32 10.75
N SER A 66 -5.63 1.01 11.86
CA SER A 66 -5.48 0.45 13.21
C SER A 66 -6.46 -0.68 13.50
N ASN A 67 -7.68 -0.64 12.96
CA ASN A 67 -8.68 -1.66 13.27
C ASN A 67 -8.33 -2.99 12.60
N GLU A 68 -7.75 -2.91 11.40
CA GLU A 68 -7.43 -4.06 10.57
C GLU A 68 -6.09 -4.69 10.98
N ILE A 69 -5.08 -3.88 11.32
CA ILE A 69 -3.70 -4.37 11.53
C ILE A 69 -3.39 -4.69 12.99
N LYS A 70 -3.99 -4.00 13.97
CA LYS A 70 -3.65 -4.15 15.40
C LYS A 70 -3.89 -5.56 15.96
N LYS A 71 -4.76 -6.34 15.31
CA LYS A 71 -5.09 -7.72 15.70
C LYS A 71 -3.96 -8.73 15.42
N TYR A 72 -3.02 -8.39 14.55
CA TYR A 72 -1.91 -9.28 14.19
C TYR A 72 -0.76 -9.18 15.19
N GLN A 73 -0.05 -10.30 15.38
CA GLN A 73 1.13 -10.35 16.23
C GLN A 73 2.24 -9.43 15.67
N ASN A 74 3.06 -8.88 16.56
CA ASN A 74 4.15 -7.94 16.21
C ASN A 74 3.67 -6.72 15.42
N SER A 75 2.44 -6.27 15.69
CA SER A 75 1.88 -5.05 15.14
C SER A 75 2.08 -3.85 16.07
N PHE A 76 2.47 -2.71 15.50
CA PHE A 76 2.82 -1.50 16.24
C PHE A 76 2.19 -0.26 15.60
N PHE A 77 1.70 0.65 16.45
CA PHE A 77 1.26 1.97 15.99
C PHE A 77 2.50 2.82 15.72
N LEU A 78 2.95 2.85 14.47
CA LEU A 78 4.12 3.61 14.03
C LEU A 78 3.73 4.40 12.78
N ASP A 79 3.25 5.62 13.01
CA ASP A 79 2.87 6.51 11.93
C ASP A 79 4.08 7.35 11.49
N PHE A 80 4.55 7.05 10.28
CA PHE A 80 5.72 7.65 9.67
C PHE A 80 5.60 9.15 9.44
N VAL A 81 4.39 9.72 9.45
CA VAL A 81 4.21 11.17 9.45
C VAL A 81 4.77 11.79 10.72
N TYR A 82 4.55 11.16 11.88
CA TYR A 82 5.00 11.64 13.19
C TYR A 82 6.49 11.37 13.45
N LEU A 83 7.09 10.39 12.77
CA LEU A 83 8.53 10.11 12.90
C LEU A 83 9.40 11.35 12.62
N ARG A 84 8.96 12.33 11.80
CA ARG A 84 9.75 13.55 11.58
C ARG A 84 9.98 14.37 12.85
N TYR A 85 9.12 14.24 13.85
CA TYR A 85 9.15 15.00 15.10
C TYR A 85 9.80 14.24 16.25
N ILE A 86 10.19 12.98 16.05
CA ILE A 86 10.82 12.16 17.09
C ILE A 86 12.34 12.34 17.03
N PRO A 87 12.98 12.81 18.11
CA PRO A 87 14.44 12.89 18.18
C PRO A 87 15.05 11.49 18.18
N PHE A 88 16.26 11.37 17.63
CA PHE A 88 17.00 10.11 17.56
C PHE A 88 16.25 8.93 16.90
N LYS A 89 15.19 9.17 16.11
CA LYS A 89 14.44 8.12 15.41
C LYS A 89 15.33 7.17 14.60
N ASN A 90 16.42 7.70 14.05
CA ASN A 90 17.37 6.94 13.26
C ASN A 90 18.08 5.90 14.15
N PHE A 91 18.46 6.28 15.38
CA PHE A 91 19.05 5.35 16.33
C PHE A 91 18.09 4.20 16.66
N PHE A 92 16.82 4.50 16.94
CA PHE A 92 15.82 3.47 17.28
C PHE A 92 15.51 2.52 16.10
N LEU A 93 15.64 2.98 14.86
CA LEU A 93 15.31 2.19 13.68
C LEU A 93 16.54 1.59 12.96
N LYS A 94 17.75 1.75 13.50
CA LYS A 94 19.02 1.37 12.84
C LYS A 94 19.18 -0.13 12.54
N ASN A 95 18.45 -0.97 13.28
CA ASN A 95 18.55 -2.43 13.16
C ASN A 95 17.57 -3.00 12.12
N ILE A 96 16.71 -2.18 11.52
CA ILE A 96 15.77 -2.61 10.49
C ILE A 96 16.52 -2.78 9.16
N LYS A 97 16.51 -3.98 8.58
CA LYS A 97 17.21 -4.27 7.34
C LYS A 97 16.37 -4.03 6.11
N PHE A 98 15.07 -4.29 6.20
CA PHE A 98 14.14 -4.12 5.09
C PHE A 98 12.91 -3.32 5.52
N PHE A 99 12.50 -2.40 4.66
CA PHE A 99 11.29 -1.61 4.84
C PHE A 99 10.43 -1.69 3.58
N LEU A 100 9.23 -2.25 3.71
CA LEU A 100 8.28 -2.45 2.62
C LEU A 100 7.03 -1.60 2.86
N SER A 101 6.57 -0.93 1.81
CA SER A 101 5.25 -0.29 1.82
C SER A 101 4.60 -0.29 0.44
N SER A 102 3.27 -0.44 0.41
CA SER A 102 2.45 -0.27 -0.79
C SER A 102 2.16 1.19 -1.14
N TYR A 103 2.63 2.12 -0.32
CA TYR A 103 2.50 3.57 -0.55
C TYR A 103 3.85 4.25 -0.34
N LEU A 104 4.02 5.39 -1.02
CA LEU A 104 5.22 6.19 -0.87
C LEU A 104 5.26 6.85 0.50
N THR A 105 6.33 6.60 1.24
CA THR A 105 6.61 7.25 2.51
C THR A 105 7.64 8.37 2.33
N TYR A 106 7.69 9.29 3.29
CA TYR A 106 8.62 10.42 3.27
C TYR A 106 9.86 10.21 4.15
N ILE A 107 9.82 9.17 4.99
CA ILE A 107 10.82 8.87 5.99
C ILE A 107 11.01 7.35 5.93
N TYR A 108 12.26 6.93 6.06
CA TYR A 108 12.66 5.53 6.01
C TYR A 108 13.55 5.23 7.22
N PRO A 109 13.58 3.97 7.71
CA PRO A 109 14.61 3.53 8.63
C PRO A 109 16.01 3.80 8.03
N PRO A 110 17.01 4.19 8.85
CA PRO A 110 18.35 4.40 8.32
C PRO A 110 18.98 3.04 7.98
N ASN A 111 19.77 3.01 6.92
CA ASN A 111 20.51 1.83 6.45
C ASN A 111 19.63 0.63 6.01
N SER A 112 18.30 0.79 5.95
CA SER A 112 17.41 -0.24 5.42
C SER A 112 17.37 -0.20 3.89
N LYS A 113 17.14 -1.37 3.30
CA LYS A 113 16.68 -1.47 1.92
C LYS A 113 15.20 -1.13 1.87
N ASN A 114 14.90 -0.02 1.20
CA ASN A 114 13.56 0.52 1.07
C ASN A 114 12.93 -0.03 -0.21
N ILE A 115 11.76 -0.62 -0.07
CA ILE A 115 11.07 -1.34 -1.13
C ILE A 115 9.66 -0.76 -1.24
N TYR A 116 9.34 -0.27 -2.43
CA TYR A 116 8.01 0.23 -2.77
C TYR A 116 7.25 -0.80 -3.62
N ILE A 117 6.05 -1.13 -3.18
CA ILE A 117 5.15 -2.09 -3.83
C ILE A 117 4.15 -1.29 -4.68
N SER A 118 4.44 -1.11 -5.97
CA SER A 118 3.65 -0.34 -6.93
C SER A 118 2.60 -1.21 -7.62
N HIS A 119 1.48 -1.43 -6.93
CA HIS A 119 0.37 -2.28 -7.40
C HIS A 119 -0.87 -1.51 -7.83
N ASP A 120 -0.77 -0.18 -7.84
CA ASP A 120 -1.82 0.74 -8.24
C ASP A 120 -1.30 1.73 -9.27
N ILE A 121 -1.88 1.64 -10.47
CA ILE A 121 -1.74 2.63 -11.54
C ILE A 121 -2.90 3.64 -11.42
N TYR A 122 -3.33 3.99 -10.21
CA TYR A 122 -4.37 5.01 -10.09
C TYR A 122 -3.75 6.36 -10.45
N ASP A 123 -4.36 7.00 -11.46
CA ASP A 123 -4.11 8.37 -11.92
C ASP A 123 -2.69 8.68 -12.44
N ALA A 124 -2.11 7.76 -13.22
CA ALA A 124 -0.94 8.01 -14.05
C ALA A 124 -1.38 8.35 -15.50
N PRO A 125 -0.97 9.49 -16.09
CA PRO A 125 -0.14 10.56 -15.52
C PRO A 125 -0.93 11.48 -14.56
N MET A 126 -0.24 12.01 -13.55
CA MET A 126 -0.85 12.99 -12.65
C MET A 126 -1.01 14.32 -13.40
N ILE A 127 -2.18 14.95 -13.33
CA ILE A 127 -2.43 16.24 -13.99
C ILE A 127 -1.51 17.34 -13.49
N ASN A 128 -1.19 17.32 -12.19
CA ASN A 128 -0.28 18.30 -11.62
C ASN A 128 1.18 17.86 -11.82
N LYS A 129 1.79 18.33 -12.91
CA LYS A 129 3.20 18.07 -13.26
C LYS A 129 4.18 18.43 -12.14
N LYS A 130 3.89 19.45 -11.33
CA LYS A 130 4.76 19.87 -10.20
C LYS A 130 4.73 18.85 -9.06
N LEU A 131 3.56 18.29 -8.75
CA LEU A 131 3.43 17.21 -7.77
C LEU A 131 4.05 15.92 -8.29
N GLU A 132 3.84 15.61 -9.57
CA GLU A 132 4.44 14.46 -10.24
C GLU A 132 5.97 14.49 -10.17
N LYS A 133 6.60 15.61 -10.59
CA LYS A 133 8.05 15.80 -10.49
C LYS A 133 8.55 15.60 -9.06
N LYS A 134 7.89 16.22 -8.08
CA LYS A 134 8.25 16.06 -6.66
C LYS A 134 8.11 14.62 -6.16
N MET A 135 7.15 13.87 -6.68
CA MET A 135 6.96 12.46 -6.36
C MET A 135 8.09 11.61 -6.92
N PHE A 136 8.39 11.71 -8.22
CA PHE A 136 9.43 10.90 -8.85
C PHE A 136 10.86 11.21 -8.36
N ILE A 137 11.14 12.46 -7.97
CA ILE A 137 12.39 12.80 -7.27
C ILE A 137 12.51 12.05 -5.93
N ARG A 138 11.38 11.81 -5.24
CA ARG A 138 11.36 11.08 -3.96
C ARG A 138 11.42 9.57 -4.17
N ILE A 139 10.69 9.05 -5.14
CA ILE A 139 10.75 7.62 -5.53
C ILE A 139 12.21 7.24 -5.85
N ASN A 140 12.98 8.16 -6.45
CA ASN A 140 14.38 7.94 -6.76
C ASN A 140 15.31 7.82 -5.53
N LYS A 141 14.79 7.89 -4.30
CA LYS A 141 15.54 7.63 -3.06
C LYS A 141 15.36 6.19 -2.54
N ILE A 142 14.49 5.42 -3.17
CA ILE A 142 14.15 4.05 -2.79
C ILE A 142 15.15 3.08 -3.44
N ASP A 143 15.44 1.94 -2.81
CA ASP A 143 16.37 0.95 -3.36
C ASP A 143 15.70 0.06 -4.41
N TYR A 144 14.44 -0.34 -4.17
CA TYR A 144 13.73 -1.29 -5.01
C TYR A 144 12.27 -0.89 -5.24
N ILE A 145 11.77 -1.17 -6.44
CA ILE A 145 10.36 -1.01 -6.78
C ILE A 145 9.84 -2.33 -7.35
N PHE A 146 8.80 -2.86 -6.74
CA PHE A 146 8.05 -4.03 -7.21
C PHE A 146 6.85 -3.54 -7.99
N ALA A 147 6.90 -3.70 -9.30
CA ALA A 147 5.88 -3.28 -10.24
C ALA A 147 4.97 -4.45 -10.60
N GLY A 148 3.67 -4.17 -10.77
CA GLY A 148 2.69 -5.21 -11.09
C GLY A 148 2.75 -5.81 -12.51
N SER A 149 3.46 -5.15 -13.44
CA SER A 149 3.58 -5.58 -14.84
C SER A 149 4.77 -4.93 -15.54
N ASP A 150 5.19 -5.44 -16.69
CA ASP A 150 6.23 -4.81 -17.52
C ASP A 150 5.82 -3.44 -18.06
N VAL A 151 4.52 -3.24 -18.30
CA VAL A 151 3.97 -1.92 -18.67
C VAL A 151 4.19 -0.93 -17.53
N SER A 152 3.85 -1.31 -16.30
CA SER A 152 4.07 -0.47 -15.11
C SER A 152 5.55 -0.21 -14.87
N LYS A 153 6.39 -1.24 -15.01
CA LYS A 153 7.85 -1.13 -14.90
C LYS A 153 8.42 -0.13 -15.92
N LYS A 154 8.03 -0.25 -17.20
CA LYS A 154 8.46 0.68 -18.27
C LYS A 154 7.99 2.10 -17.99
N TYR A 155 6.75 2.28 -17.55
CA TYR A 155 6.21 3.59 -17.16
C TYR A 155 7.03 4.22 -16.03
N LEU A 156 7.23 3.49 -14.92
CA LEU A 156 8.01 3.97 -13.76
C LEU A 156 9.45 4.35 -14.16
N TYR A 157 10.10 3.52 -14.98
CA TYR A 157 11.44 3.79 -15.47
C TYR A 157 11.50 5.07 -16.31
N ASN A 158 10.57 5.25 -17.25
CA ASN A 158 10.50 6.45 -18.10
C ASN A 158 10.28 7.71 -17.26
N GLN A 159 9.39 7.65 -16.27
CA GLN A 159 9.11 8.78 -15.39
C GLN A 159 10.28 9.11 -14.46
N LEU A 160 11.01 8.11 -13.97
CA LEU A 160 12.24 8.32 -13.21
C LEU A 160 13.30 8.98 -14.08
N LYS A 161 13.51 8.49 -15.31
CA LYS A 161 14.45 9.06 -16.30
C LYS A 161 14.11 10.51 -16.64
N LYS A 162 12.82 10.84 -16.75
CA LYS A 162 12.33 12.18 -17.06
C LYS A 162 12.67 13.21 -15.98
N TYR A 163 12.67 12.81 -14.71
CA TYR A 163 12.76 13.74 -13.58
C TYR A 163 14.05 13.64 -12.78
N ASN A 164 14.96 12.71 -13.11
CA ASN A 164 16.21 12.48 -12.41
C ASN A 164 17.34 12.19 -13.40
N GLU A 165 18.52 12.75 -13.14
CA GLU A 165 19.74 12.49 -13.93
C GLU A 165 20.21 11.04 -13.80
N ASN A 166 20.17 10.51 -12.58
CA ASN A 166 20.56 9.14 -12.26
C ASN A 166 19.40 8.38 -11.63
N ILE A 167 19.14 7.17 -12.12
CA ILE A 167 18.09 6.28 -11.60
C ILE A 167 18.69 5.35 -10.56
N LYS A 168 18.32 5.54 -9.30
CA LYS A 168 18.77 4.70 -8.18
C LYS A 168 17.97 3.40 -7.98
N PRO A 169 16.61 3.40 -8.02
CA PRO A 169 15.86 2.21 -7.69
C PRO A 169 15.99 1.14 -8.77
N LYS A 170 16.17 -0.12 -8.35
CA LYS A 170 16.03 -1.29 -9.23
C LYS A 170 14.55 -1.68 -9.31
N ILE A 171 14.01 -1.76 -10.53
CA ILE A 171 12.58 -2.03 -10.77
C ILE A 171 12.41 -3.48 -11.25
N PHE A 172 11.62 -4.26 -10.51
CA PHE A 172 11.27 -5.64 -10.83
C PHE A 172 9.80 -5.74 -11.18
N ASN A 173 9.47 -6.57 -12.18
CA ASN A 173 8.09 -7.00 -12.40
C ASN A 173 7.83 -8.20 -11.49
N THR A 174 6.92 -8.05 -10.54
CA THR A 174 6.56 -9.09 -9.55
C THR A 174 5.13 -9.58 -9.72
N GLY A 175 4.45 -9.18 -10.80
CA GLY A 175 3.01 -9.43 -10.95
C GLY A 175 2.16 -8.64 -9.96
N TYR A 176 0.83 -8.70 -10.10
CA TYR A 176 -0.08 -8.03 -9.18
C TYR A 176 -0.51 -8.96 -8.05
N LEU A 177 0.07 -8.77 -6.86
CA LEU A 177 -0.33 -9.48 -5.62
C LEU A 177 -1.85 -9.46 -5.36
N LYS A 178 -2.54 -8.39 -5.74
CA LYS A 178 -4.00 -8.28 -5.61
C LYS A 178 -4.76 -9.27 -6.51
N LEU A 179 -4.21 -9.58 -7.68
CA LEU A 179 -4.83 -10.49 -8.64
C LEU A 179 -4.70 -11.94 -8.19
N ASP A 180 -3.59 -12.32 -7.54
CA ASP A 180 -3.41 -13.68 -7.01
C ASP A 180 -4.52 -14.04 -6.01
N HIS A 181 -4.82 -13.11 -5.11
CA HIS A 181 -5.90 -13.26 -4.14
C HIS A 181 -7.28 -13.33 -4.79
N VAL A 182 -7.55 -12.45 -5.78
CA VAL A 182 -8.81 -12.45 -6.52
C VAL A 182 -8.99 -13.76 -7.27
N PHE A 183 -7.93 -14.23 -7.93
CA PHE A 183 -7.91 -15.50 -8.65
C PHE A 183 -8.22 -16.68 -7.72
N ASN A 184 -7.59 -16.74 -6.55
CA ASN A 184 -7.85 -17.77 -5.55
C ASN A 184 -9.29 -17.73 -5.03
N LYS A 185 -9.84 -16.55 -4.74
CA LYS A 185 -11.25 -16.39 -4.35
C LYS A 185 -12.21 -16.85 -5.45
N ILE A 186 -11.97 -16.48 -6.70
CA ILE A 186 -12.80 -16.90 -7.85
C ILE A 186 -12.76 -18.42 -8.01
N LYS A 187 -11.57 -19.05 -7.92
CA LYS A 187 -11.42 -20.50 -8.02
C LYS A 187 -12.21 -21.24 -6.93
N LEU A 188 -12.21 -20.72 -5.71
CA LEU A 188 -13.00 -21.27 -4.60
C LEU A 188 -14.51 -21.13 -4.84
N ILE A 189 -14.96 -19.99 -5.37
CA ILE A 189 -16.38 -19.77 -5.71
C ILE A 189 -16.82 -20.74 -6.82
N ASN A 190 -16.03 -20.87 -7.89
CA ASN A 190 -16.34 -21.75 -9.01
C ASN A 190 -16.39 -23.23 -8.61
N LYS A 191 -15.54 -23.64 -7.66
CA LYS A 191 -15.60 -24.99 -7.07
C LYS A 191 -16.83 -25.24 -6.21
N ARG A 192 -17.47 -24.19 -5.69
CA ARG A 192 -18.60 -24.26 -4.74
C ARG A 192 -19.97 -24.06 -5.38
N LYS A 193 -20.07 -23.74 -6.67
CA LYS A 193 -21.36 -23.37 -7.28
C LYS A 193 -21.86 -24.31 -8.36
N ASN A 194 -22.97 -24.96 -8.00
CA ASN A 194 -24.15 -25.27 -8.81
C ASN A 194 -25.16 -24.09 -8.87
N GLU A 195 -24.79 -22.90 -8.38
CA GLU A 195 -25.72 -21.74 -8.33
C GLU A 195 -25.47 -20.77 -9.50
N SER A 196 -26.46 -20.65 -10.38
CA SER A 196 -26.54 -19.58 -11.37
C SER A 196 -26.60 -18.21 -10.69
N PHE A 197 -25.50 -17.47 -10.69
CA PHE A 197 -25.56 -16.04 -10.43
C PHE A 197 -26.29 -15.38 -11.60
N GLY A 198 -27.42 -14.70 -11.34
CA GLY A 198 -28.09 -13.88 -12.34
C GLY A 198 -27.15 -12.82 -12.93
N GLN A 199 -27.54 -12.24 -14.08
CA GLN A 199 -26.75 -11.21 -14.74
C GLN A 199 -26.47 -10.03 -13.77
N THR A 200 -25.19 -9.84 -13.46
CA THR A 200 -24.73 -8.82 -12.51
C THR A 200 -23.98 -7.72 -13.28
N ILE A 201 -24.28 -6.46 -12.97
CA ILE A 201 -23.55 -5.30 -13.51
C ILE A 201 -22.73 -4.68 -12.38
N LEU A 202 -21.42 -4.58 -12.59
CA LEU A 202 -20.51 -3.84 -11.71
C LEU A 202 -20.30 -2.42 -12.26
N ILE A 203 -20.55 -1.43 -11.43
CA ILE A 203 -20.32 -0.01 -11.72
C ILE A 203 -19.30 0.51 -10.71
N ALA A 204 -18.11 0.91 -11.18
CA ALA A 204 -16.99 1.32 -10.33
C ALA A 204 -16.36 2.64 -10.84
N PRO A 205 -17.04 3.79 -10.65
CA PRO A 205 -16.52 5.08 -11.10
C PRO A 205 -15.24 5.48 -10.34
N ALA A 206 -14.36 6.22 -11.03
CA ALA A 206 -13.18 6.80 -10.39
C ALA A 206 -13.55 7.89 -9.37
N TYR A 207 -12.60 8.20 -8.46
CA TYR A 207 -12.82 9.17 -7.40
C TYR A 207 -13.06 10.58 -7.96
N SER A 208 -14.29 11.07 -7.79
CA SER A 208 -14.79 12.25 -8.51
C SER A 208 -14.37 13.60 -7.92
N LEU A 209 -13.84 13.62 -6.68
CA LEU A 209 -13.48 14.87 -6.01
C LEU A 209 -12.26 15.55 -6.63
N ASN A 210 -11.38 14.79 -7.29
CA ASN A 210 -10.24 15.35 -8.03
C ASN A 210 -10.65 15.97 -9.38
N TYR A 211 -11.87 15.71 -9.84
CA TYR A 211 -12.34 16.00 -11.21
C TYR A 211 -13.79 16.50 -11.24
N ARG A 212 -14.11 17.50 -10.42
CA ARG A 212 -15.50 18.00 -10.26
C ARG A 212 -16.18 18.36 -11.58
N LYS A 213 -15.44 18.91 -12.56
CA LYS A 213 -15.96 19.30 -13.89
C LYS A 213 -16.40 18.11 -14.74
N TYR A 214 -15.79 16.93 -14.56
CA TYR A 214 -16.08 15.71 -15.33
C TYR A 214 -16.86 14.69 -14.51
N ASN A 215 -17.45 15.13 -13.39
CA ASN A 215 -18.18 14.24 -12.49
C ASN A 215 -19.55 13.89 -13.08
N ILE A 216 -19.71 12.64 -13.50
CA ILE A 216 -20.95 12.11 -14.06
C ILE A 216 -21.90 11.52 -13.00
N SER A 217 -21.65 11.73 -11.70
CA SER A 217 -22.40 11.11 -10.60
C SER A 217 -23.92 11.24 -10.74
N LYS A 218 -24.42 12.44 -11.10
CA LYS A 218 -25.85 12.68 -11.31
C LYS A 218 -26.44 11.85 -12.45
N ILE A 219 -25.71 11.70 -13.56
CA ILE A 219 -26.12 10.89 -14.71
C ILE A 219 -26.04 9.40 -14.35
N LEU A 220 -24.99 9.01 -13.62
CA LEU A 220 -24.77 7.63 -13.19
C LEU A 220 -25.88 7.12 -12.27
N ILE A 221 -26.38 7.96 -11.36
CA ILE A 221 -27.53 7.62 -10.51
C ILE A 221 -28.78 7.35 -11.37
N LYS A 222 -29.05 8.18 -12.39
CA LYS A 222 -30.19 7.95 -13.29
C LYS A 222 -30.05 6.63 -14.06
N LEU A 223 -28.85 6.33 -14.54
CA LEU A 223 -28.55 5.07 -15.23
C LEU A 223 -28.75 3.86 -14.31
N ILE A 224 -28.25 3.92 -13.07
CA ILE A 224 -28.40 2.86 -12.08
C ILE A 224 -29.89 2.59 -11.83
N ASN A 225 -30.69 3.64 -11.60
CA ASN A 225 -32.12 3.49 -11.39
C ASN A 225 -32.80 2.84 -12.59
N PHE A 226 -32.51 3.30 -13.81
CA PHE A 226 -33.04 2.70 -15.03
C PHE A 226 -32.73 1.19 -15.13
N LEU A 227 -31.49 0.80 -14.83
CA LEU A 227 -31.05 -0.60 -14.89
C LEU A 227 -31.74 -1.46 -13.81
N ILE A 228 -31.95 -0.93 -12.59
CA ILE A 228 -32.66 -1.63 -11.51
C ILE A 228 -34.13 -1.84 -11.89
N PHE A 229 -34.82 -0.78 -12.31
CA PHE A 229 -36.25 -0.82 -12.56
C PHE A 229 -36.64 -1.59 -13.83
N ASN A 230 -35.80 -1.59 -14.87
CA ASN A 230 -36.19 -2.14 -16.18
C ASN A 230 -35.56 -3.49 -16.53
N GLN A 231 -34.45 -3.90 -15.89
CA GLN A 231 -33.72 -5.10 -16.34
C GLN A 231 -33.62 -6.23 -15.30
N LYS A 232 -34.21 -6.09 -14.09
CA LYS A 232 -34.10 -7.08 -12.99
C LYS A 232 -32.66 -7.58 -12.77
N LYS A 233 -31.66 -6.70 -12.97
CA LYS A 233 -30.25 -7.03 -12.79
C LYS A 233 -29.78 -6.68 -11.39
N ILE A 234 -28.83 -7.47 -10.88
CA ILE A 234 -28.13 -7.12 -9.65
C ILE A 234 -27.08 -6.07 -10.00
N ILE A 235 -27.18 -4.88 -9.40
CA ILE A 235 -26.20 -3.81 -9.59
C ILE A 235 -25.30 -3.73 -8.36
N ILE A 236 -23.99 -3.81 -8.60
CA ILE A 236 -22.98 -3.58 -7.58
C ILE A 236 -22.33 -2.23 -7.89
N TYR A 237 -22.53 -1.26 -7.00
CA TYR A 237 -21.90 0.06 -7.09
C TYR A 237 -20.71 0.14 -6.12
N ARG A 238 -19.52 0.46 -6.62
CA ARG A 238 -18.26 0.51 -5.86
C ARG A 238 -17.65 1.91 -5.84
#